data_AF-A0A2N2BDD2-F1
#
_entry.id   AF-A0A2N2BDD2-F1
#
_cell.length_a   1.000
_cell.length_b   1.000
_cell.length_c   1.000
_cell.angle_alpha   90.00
_cell.angle_beta   90.00
_cell.angle_gamma   90.00
#
_symmetry.space_group_name_H-M   'P 1'
#
loop_
_entity.id
_entity.type
_entity.pdbx_description
1 polymer ?
#
loop_
_entity_poly.entity_id
_entity_poly.type
_entity_poly.pdbx_seq_one_letter_code
_entity_poly.pdbx_strand_id
1 'polypeptide(L)'
;MSAKKVFTTEQAKETGRMLGISWSKFDIEQFRMGMDVELEHGTDNSRTNVTGDDPFVTGKIALAHLNEFPDYYTRLEKMEKEAEAFWEGK
;
A
#
# COMPACT_ATOMS: atom_id res chain seq x y z
N MET A 1 8.37 11.04 1.12
CA MET A 1 7.29 11.03 2.13
C MET A 1 6.83 9.60 2.36
N SER A 2 7.17 9.01 3.52
CA SER A 2 6.60 7.72 3.91
C SER A 2 5.08 7.81 3.98
N ALA A 3 4.38 6.82 3.44
CA ALA A 3 2.92 6.73 3.53
C ALA A 3 2.45 6.90 4.99
N LYS A 4 1.40 7.70 5.20
CA LYS A 4 0.78 7.85 6.52
C LYS A 4 0.19 6.51 6.92
N LYS A 5 0.46 6.07 8.16
CA LYS A 5 -0.17 4.87 8.72
C LYS A 5 -1.61 5.18 9.10
N VAL A 6 -2.53 4.92 8.18
CA VAL A 6 -3.97 5.21 8.31
C VAL A 6 -4.74 3.93 8.60
N PHE A 7 -4.40 2.85 7.90
CA PHE A 7 -5.07 1.56 8.08
C PHE A 7 -4.55 0.81 9.29
N THR A 8 -5.50 0.40 10.14
CA THR A 8 -5.24 -0.52 11.24
C THR A 8 -5.05 -1.94 10.73
N THR A 9 -4.35 -2.78 11.50
CA THR A 9 -4.21 -4.21 11.19
C THR A 9 -5.58 -4.90 11.06
N GLU A 10 -6.59 -4.50 11.85
CA GLU A 10 -7.94 -5.08 11.75
C GLU A 10 -8.66 -4.70 10.45
N GLN A 11 -8.53 -3.45 9.98
CA GLN A 11 -9.04 -3.06 8.66
C GLN A 11 -8.36 -3.83 7.53
N ALA A 12 -7.04 -4.06 7.64
CA ALA A 12 -6.30 -4.87 6.68
C ALA A 12 -6.73 -6.35 6.71
N LYS A 13 -7.01 -6.92 7.90
CA LYS A 13 -7.57 -8.29 8.03
C LYS A 13 -8.91 -8.40 7.34
N GLU A 14 -9.82 -7.47 7.61
CA GLU A 14 -11.18 -7.51 7.07
C GLU A 14 -11.16 -7.34 5.54
N THR A 15 -10.38 -6.40 5.04
CA THR A 15 -10.19 -6.20 3.60
C THR A 15 -9.55 -7.43 2.95
N GLY A 16 -8.50 -7.99 3.56
CA GLY A 16 -7.84 -9.21 3.08
C GLY A 16 -8.77 -10.43 3.08
N ARG A 17 -9.66 -10.54 4.07
CA ARG A 17 -10.72 -11.55 4.12
C ARG A 17 -11.70 -11.39 2.96
N MET A 18 -12.15 -10.17 2.67
CA MET A 18 -13.03 -9.87 1.54
C MET A 18 -12.37 -10.19 0.19
N LEU A 19 -11.04 -10.02 0.10
CA LEU A 19 -10.24 -10.31 -1.09
C LEU A 19 -9.79 -11.78 -1.20
N GLY A 20 -10.03 -12.61 -0.18
CA GLY A 20 -9.64 -14.02 -0.18
C GLY A 20 -8.12 -14.25 -0.01
N ILE A 21 -7.42 -13.36 0.67
CA ILE A 21 -5.98 -13.48 0.93
C ILE A 21 -5.69 -14.60 1.94
N SER A 22 -4.75 -15.49 1.62
CA SER A 22 -4.39 -16.65 2.45
C SER A 22 -3.19 -16.44 3.38
N TRP A 23 -2.53 -15.28 3.33
CA TRP A 23 -1.33 -14.92 4.11
C TRP A 23 -0.14 -15.91 3.99
N SER A 24 -0.14 -16.74 2.95
CA SER A 24 0.86 -17.80 2.76
C SER A 24 2.14 -17.32 2.09
N LYS A 25 2.05 -16.28 1.27
CA LYS A 25 3.18 -15.70 0.51
C LYS A 25 3.77 -14.48 1.20
N PHE A 26 2.92 -13.63 1.75
CA PHE A 26 3.26 -12.39 2.43
C PHE A 26 2.43 -12.29 3.71
N ASP A 27 2.96 -11.53 4.68
CA ASP A 27 2.28 -11.30 5.95
C ASP A 27 1.28 -10.14 5.87
N ILE A 28 0.51 -9.98 6.94
CA ILE A 28 -0.48 -8.91 7.01
C ILE A 28 0.14 -7.51 7.02
N GLU A 29 1.38 -7.36 7.49
CA GLU A 29 2.01 -6.05 7.57
C GLU A 29 2.39 -5.55 6.19
N GLN A 30 2.88 -6.42 5.29
CA GLN A 30 3.07 -6.08 3.88
C GLN A 30 1.78 -5.54 3.24
N PHE A 31 0.66 -6.22 3.50
CA PHE A 31 -0.63 -5.80 2.95
C PHE A 31 -1.11 -4.49 3.56
N ARG A 32 -1.02 -4.33 4.89
CA ARG A 32 -1.40 -3.11 5.60
C ARG A 32 -0.55 -1.91 5.16
N MET A 33 0.76 -2.08 5.05
CA MET A 33 1.67 -1.08 4.49
C MET A 33 1.28 -0.70 3.07
N GLY A 34 0.96 -1.70 2.25
CA GLY A 34 0.49 -1.46 0.89
C GLY A 34 -0.77 -0.62 0.85
N MET A 35 -1.78 -0.99 1.64
CA MET A 35 -3.01 -0.19 1.72
C MET A 35 -2.76 1.27 2.10
N ASP A 36 -1.80 1.55 2.98
CA ASP A 36 -1.41 2.93 3.33
C ASP A 36 -0.75 3.65 2.14
N VAL A 37 0.16 3.00 1.42
CA VAL A 37 0.85 3.57 0.24
C VAL A 37 -0.15 3.86 -0.87
N GLU A 38 -1.06 2.93 -1.15
CA GLU A 38 -2.00 3.06 -2.26
C GLU A 38 -3.08 4.14 -2.03
N LEU A 39 -3.11 4.82 -0.87
CA LEU A 39 -3.89 6.05 -0.67
C LEU A 39 -3.43 7.18 -1.60
N GLU A 40 -2.23 7.11 -2.18
CA GLU A 40 -1.79 8.02 -3.24
C GLU A 40 -2.69 7.96 -4.49
N HIS A 41 -3.38 6.85 -4.70
CA HIS A 41 -4.40 6.67 -5.75
C HIS A 41 -5.81 7.07 -5.30
N GLY A 42 -5.94 7.64 -4.10
CA GLY A 42 -7.17 8.05 -3.47
C GLY A 42 -7.41 9.56 -3.48
N THR A 43 -8.00 10.09 -2.41
CA THR A 43 -8.47 11.48 -2.37
C THR A 43 -7.36 12.52 -2.21
N ASP A 44 -6.13 12.09 -1.94
CA ASP A 44 -4.95 12.95 -1.83
C ASP A 44 -4.69 13.77 -3.11
N ASN A 45 -5.02 13.23 -4.30
CA ASN A 45 -4.95 13.96 -5.56
C ASN A 45 -6.18 13.72 -6.43
N SER A 46 -7.06 14.72 -6.50
CA SER A 46 -8.32 14.65 -7.27
C SER A 46 -8.16 14.37 -8.77
N ARG A 47 -6.98 14.64 -9.36
CA ARG A 47 -6.72 14.37 -10.79
C ARG A 47 -6.37 12.91 -11.06
N THR A 48 -5.87 12.20 -10.05
CA THR A 48 -5.44 10.79 -10.14
C THR A 48 -6.20 9.89 -9.19
N ASN A 49 -7.27 10.39 -8.55
CA ASN A 49 -8.12 9.63 -7.65
C ASN A 49 -8.91 8.57 -8.43
N VAL A 50 -8.62 7.31 -8.15
CA VAL A 50 -9.30 6.15 -8.73
C VAL A 50 -9.89 5.23 -7.67
N THR A 51 -9.50 5.36 -6.40
CA THR A 51 -10.00 4.51 -5.30
C THR A 51 -11.08 5.19 -4.45
N GLY A 52 -11.10 6.52 -4.39
CA GLY A 52 -11.96 7.27 -3.47
C GLY A 52 -11.66 6.97 -1.99
N ASP A 53 -10.44 6.53 -1.67
CA ASP A 53 -10.02 5.98 -0.36
C ASP A 53 -10.83 4.75 0.09
N ASP A 54 -11.59 4.11 -0.81
CA ASP A 54 -12.32 2.90 -0.48
C ASP A 54 -11.34 1.76 -0.10
N PRO A 55 -11.41 1.22 1.12
CA PRO A 55 -10.44 0.23 1.59
C PRO A 55 -10.35 -1.01 0.70
N PHE A 56 -11.49 -1.43 0.11
CA PHE A 56 -11.54 -2.61 -0.73
C PHE A 56 -10.91 -2.37 -2.11
N VAL A 57 -11.17 -1.22 -2.74
CA VAL A 57 -10.52 -0.84 -4.01
C VAL A 57 -9.03 -0.59 -3.80
N THR A 58 -8.64 0.15 -2.76
CA THR A 58 -7.23 0.38 -2.38
C THR A 58 -6.50 -0.94 -2.10
N GLY A 59 -7.12 -1.85 -1.34
CA GLY A 59 -6.57 -3.18 -1.06
C GLY A 59 -6.37 -4.05 -2.31
N LYS A 60 -7.16 -3.87 -3.38
CA LYS A 60 -6.92 -4.60 -4.65
C LYS A 60 -5.63 -4.20 -5.32
N ILE A 61 -5.29 -2.91 -5.29
CA ILE A 61 -4.02 -2.41 -5.85
C ILE A 61 -2.88 -3.00 -5.04
N ALA A 62 -2.99 -2.97 -3.71
CA ALA A 62 -1.98 -3.55 -2.84
C ALA A 62 -1.76 -5.05 -3.05
N LEU A 63 -2.85 -5.79 -3.23
CA LEU A 63 -2.80 -7.21 -3.55
C LEU A 63 -2.17 -7.48 -4.92
N ALA A 64 -2.42 -6.62 -5.93
CA ALA A 64 -1.83 -6.79 -7.26
C ALA A 64 -0.30 -6.77 -7.18
N HIS A 65 0.28 -5.80 -6.48
CA HIS A 65 1.72 -5.69 -6.28
C HIS A 65 2.31 -6.84 -5.46
N LEU A 66 1.65 -7.23 -4.38
CA LEU A 66 2.10 -8.36 -3.56
C LEU A 66 2.01 -9.73 -4.27
N ASN A 67 1.21 -9.82 -5.35
CA ASN A 67 1.21 -10.98 -6.24
C ASN A 67 2.41 -11.01 -7.19
N GLU A 68 3.04 -9.86 -7.48
CA GLU A 68 4.29 -9.80 -8.26
C GLU A 68 5.47 -10.31 -7.44
N PHE A 69 5.62 -9.81 -6.21
CA PHE A 69 6.59 -10.35 -5.24
C PHE A 69 6.18 -10.04 -3.78
N PRO A 70 6.48 -10.94 -2.83
CA PRO A 70 5.86 -10.88 -1.50
C PRO A 70 6.36 -9.77 -0.57
N ASP A 71 7.52 -9.16 -0.86
CA ASP A 71 8.14 -8.09 -0.07
C ASP A 71 8.06 -6.71 -0.77
N TYR A 72 7.08 -6.54 -1.66
CA TYR A 72 6.96 -5.38 -2.54
C TYR A 72 7.09 -4.05 -1.80
N TYR A 73 6.32 -3.86 -0.74
CA TYR A 73 6.26 -2.58 -0.03
C TYR A 73 7.51 -2.27 0.77
N THR A 74 8.24 -3.28 1.23
CA THR A 74 9.57 -3.08 1.82
C THR A 74 10.58 -2.61 0.79
N ARG A 75 10.53 -3.13 -0.45
CA ARG A 75 11.41 -2.69 -1.54
C ARG A 75 11.06 -1.29 -2.01
N LEU A 76 9.76 -1.00 -2.15
CA LEU A 76 9.26 0.32 -2.52
C LEU A 76 9.73 1.39 -1.53
N GLU A 77 9.51 1.15 -0.23
CA GLU A 77 9.92 2.08 0.83
C GLU A 77 11.43 2.40 0.75
N LYS A 78 12.27 1.40 0.45
CA LYS A 78 13.70 1.61 0.26
C LYS A 78 14.00 2.51 -0.95
N MET A 79 13.39 2.21 -2.10
CA MET A 79 13.59 2.98 -3.33
C MET A 79 13.14 4.44 -3.16
N GLU A 80 12.00 4.67 -2.52
CA GLU A 80 11.46 6.01 -2.28
C GLU A 80 12.34 6.83 -1.35
N LYS A 81 12.88 6.22 -0.29
CA LYS A 81 13.85 6.89 0.60
C LYS A 81 15.12 7.28 -0.14
N GLU A 82 15.62 6.42 -1.03
CA GLU A 82 16.77 6.72 -1.89
C GLU A 82 16.47 7.91 -2.83
N ALA A 83 15.27 7.94 -3.41
CA ALA A 83 14.83 9.05 -4.27
C ALA A 83 14.66 10.37 -3.49
N GLU A 84 14.02 10.33 -2.32
CA GLU A 84 13.81 11.49 -1.44
C GLU A 84 15.16 12.11 -1.03
N ALA A 85 16.09 11.29 -0.55
CA ALA A 85 17.44 11.75 -0.18
C ALA A 85 18.20 12.38 -1.37
N PHE A 86 18.03 11.84 -2.58
CA PHE A 86 18.64 12.41 -3.78
C PHE A 86 18.09 13.81 -4.11
N TRP A 87 16.76 14.00 -4.02
CA TRP A 87 16.10 15.25 -4.40
C TRP A 87 16.15 16.32 -3.30
N GLU A 88 16.21 15.96 -2.02
CA GLU A 88 16.45 16.92 -0.92
C GLU A 88 17.85 17.57 -1.01
N GLY A 89 18.83 16.85 -1.58
CA GLY A 89 20.18 17.34 -1.81
C GLY A 89 20.36 18.19 -3.08
N LYS A 90 19.27 18.50 -3.81
CA LYS A 90 19.27 19.27 -5.06
C LYS A 90 18.60 20.62 -4.89
#